data_AF-A0A9W7FD19-F1
#
_entry.id   AF-A0A9W7FD19-F1
#
_cell.length_a   1.000
_cell.length_b   1.000
_cell.length_c   1.000
_cell.angle_alpha   90.00
_cell.angle_beta   90.00
_cell.angle_gamma   90.00
#
_symmetry.space_group_name_H-M   'P 1'
#
loop_
_entity.id
_entity.type
_entity.pdbx_description
1 polymer ?
#
loop_
_entity_poly.entity_id
_entity_poly.type
_entity_poly.pdbx_seq_one_letter_code
_entity_poly.pdbx_strand_id
1 'polypeptide(L)'
;MRGLLLLLVVPAATSWLVPVAPARVRTQLNGVVNMPALSSTMKEGKLSEWLTTEGSPITAGDAIATIESDKADMDLEAFNDGTLLKILVEDGETAKVGDPIALVLEEGESEEDVMAMLNGGGGSTSAPAADETAPPSAPPAAVSEPSTPHTKVYMPALSSTMTSGKVVSWEITPGDSISTGEPLLTVESDKADMEVEHLGEEGFLARVVVEEGGSCEVGEVVAVVVEKETDVAAWEDWVPGASGTPSPAPAATSPAPAVKSSSSKAASSPSPSPPSGGRVVASPLAKKIAAEKGIDLSQVTGTGPEGRITVSDVESFTGSSSASTPPKSSPPPVSTWKPASGVIAATPMARVLAKKQKIDLATITGTGQFGRVTELDVKSAMGEKPKKKKTTGATAPIELPSGFVKYTAMQSAVSSNMEATLAIPIFRVSRVIEMTSFNALYAKVKVKGVTLSALISKAVAMAVEKHPIMNSRHDPKGGIYYNEDINIANAVALEGGLITPVMKNANEKTAEELGVEWKELVQKAREGKLKPDEFNTGTFAITNLGMFGVSAFDAILPPGTGTILALGATTPVLAPCDTCIGGISKRMEMTVTVTCDHRPIYGSDAAVFLKTLADVMENPEKWKIA
;
A
#
# COMPACT_ATOMS: atom_id res chain seq x y z
N MET A 1 -18.79 58.42 18.98
CA MET A 1 -18.29 57.82 17.71
C MET A 1 -16.93 57.23 18.06
N ARG A 2 -16.70 55.96 18.47
CA ARG A 2 -17.03 54.62 17.90
C ARG A 2 -16.87 54.60 16.38
N GLY A 3 -16.06 53.77 15.72
CA GLY A 3 -14.95 52.85 16.01
C GLY A 3 -14.03 52.88 14.77
N LEU A 4 -12.96 52.11 14.58
CA LEU A 4 -12.76 50.70 14.84
C LEU A 4 -11.26 50.42 14.62
N LEU A 5 -10.59 49.87 15.63
CA LEU A 5 -9.21 49.39 15.59
C LEU A 5 -9.23 48.01 14.91
N LEU A 6 -8.59 47.87 13.74
CA LEU A 6 -8.54 46.60 13.01
C LEU A 6 -7.42 45.72 13.61
N LEU A 7 -7.79 44.85 14.55
CA LEU A 7 -6.93 43.81 15.11
C LEU A 7 -6.94 42.61 14.15
N LEU A 8 -5.80 42.33 13.51
CA LEU A 8 -5.65 41.20 12.59
C LEU A 8 -5.34 39.95 13.43
N VAL A 9 -6.38 39.20 13.78
CA VAL A 9 -6.30 37.91 14.47
C VAL A 9 -6.04 36.82 13.43
N VAL A 10 -4.94 36.08 13.61
CA VAL A 10 -4.59 34.86 12.87
C VAL A 10 -5.48 33.71 13.39
N PRO A 11 -6.23 32.98 12.54
CA PRO A 11 -6.86 31.75 12.99
C PRO A 11 -5.83 30.60 12.97
N ALA A 12 -5.71 29.93 14.12
CA ALA A 12 -4.96 28.70 14.29
C ALA A 12 -5.53 27.58 13.40
N ALA A 13 -4.63 26.73 12.90
CA ALA A 13 -4.95 25.53 12.15
C ALA A 13 -5.65 24.50 13.05
N THR A 14 -6.92 24.19 12.75
CA THR A 14 -7.63 23.08 13.39
C THR A 14 -7.43 21.82 12.56
N SER A 15 -6.77 20.85 13.18
CA SER A 15 -6.59 19.47 12.74
C SER A 15 -7.93 18.82 12.36
N TRP A 16 -8.01 18.22 11.18
CA TRP A 16 -9.12 17.34 10.80
C TRP A 16 -8.71 15.90 11.13
N LEU A 17 -9.21 15.36 12.25
CA LEU A 17 -9.23 13.93 12.48
C LEU A 17 -10.28 13.30 11.55
N VAL A 18 -9.83 12.41 10.67
CA VAL A 18 -10.68 11.46 9.94
C VAL A 18 -10.99 10.30 10.90
N PRO A 19 -12.25 9.89 11.08
CA PRO A 19 -12.58 8.70 11.88
C PRO A 19 -12.08 7.45 11.15
N VAL A 20 -11.28 6.64 11.85
CA VAL A 20 -10.83 5.31 11.43
C VAL A 20 -12.03 4.37 11.50
N ALA A 21 -12.44 3.82 10.35
CA ALA A 21 -13.41 2.72 10.27
C ALA A 21 -12.74 1.41 10.75
N PRO A 22 -13.50 0.50 11.41
CA PRO A 22 -12.94 -0.79 11.82
C PRO A 22 -12.49 -1.59 10.60
N ALA A 23 -11.28 -2.14 10.69
CA ALA A 23 -10.63 -2.91 9.63
C ALA A 23 -11.44 -4.17 9.31
N ARG A 24 -11.83 -4.34 8.04
CA ARG A 24 -12.42 -5.58 7.52
C ARG A 24 -11.31 -6.40 6.87
N VAL A 25 -11.10 -7.60 7.39
CA VAL A 25 -10.11 -8.57 6.91
C VAL A 25 -10.62 -9.15 5.59
N ARG A 26 -9.77 -9.09 4.56
CA ARG A 26 -10.03 -9.67 3.23
C ARG A 26 -9.30 -11.00 3.14
N THR A 27 -10.03 -12.09 3.04
CA THR A 27 -9.49 -13.40 2.68
C THR A 27 -9.96 -13.71 1.25
N GLN A 28 -9.03 -13.91 0.31
CA GLN A 28 -9.31 -14.30 -1.07
C GLN A 28 -8.65 -15.66 -1.33
N LEU A 29 -9.46 -16.65 -1.70
CA LEU A 29 -9.13 -17.80 -2.55
C LEU A 29 -10.48 -18.37 -3.06
N ASN A 30 -10.60 -18.57 -4.37
CA ASN A 30 -11.83 -19.04 -5.02
C ASN A 30 -12.18 -20.46 -4.58
N GLY A 31 -13.44 -20.72 -4.23
CA GLY A 31 -13.99 -22.05 -3.91
C GLY A 31 -13.55 -22.71 -2.61
N VAL A 32 -12.56 -22.14 -1.90
CA VAL A 32 -12.03 -22.67 -0.62
C VAL A 32 -12.17 -21.62 0.47
N VAL A 33 -12.93 -21.96 1.51
CA VAL A 33 -13.08 -21.15 2.71
C VAL A 33 -11.90 -21.45 3.62
N ASN A 34 -11.07 -20.45 3.92
CA ASN A 34 -9.91 -20.58 4.80
C ASN A 34 -10.18 -19.91 6.15
N MET A 35 -9.49 -20.38 7.19
CA MET A 35 -9.53 -19.80 8.53
C MET A 35 -9.06 -18.32 8.50
N PRO A 36 -9.94 -17.34 8.79
CA PRO A 36 -9.59 -15.91 8.77
C PRO A 36 -8.72 -15.52 9.97
N ALA A 37 -7.87 -14.52 9.78
CA ALA A 37 -7.17 -13.87 10.89
C ALA A 37 -8.12 -12.87 11.58
N LEU A 38 -8.65 -13.21 12.75
CA LEU A 38 -9.55 -12.32 13.51
C LEU A 38 -8.78 -11.30 14.39
N SER A 39 -7.47 -11.46 14.57
CA SER A 39 -6.62 -10.48 15.26
C SER A 39 -5.18 -10.46 14.71
N SER A 40 -4.45 -9.34 14.89
CA SER A 40 -3.07 -9.18 14.42
C SER A 40 -2.04 -10.09 15.10
N THR A 41 -2.45 -10.82 16.15
CA THR A 41 -1.63 -11.77 16.90
C THR A 41 -2.12 -13.21 16.78
N MET A 42 -3.26 -13.44 16.10
CA MET A 42 -3.89 -14.76 15.97
C MET A 42 -3.11 -15.63 14.98
N LYS A 43 -2.66 -16.80 15.45
CA LYS A 43 -1.96 -17.81 14.62
C LYS A 43 -2.85 -19.02 14.30
N GLU A 44 -3.84 -19.29 15.13
CA GLU A 44 -4.81 -20.36 15.00
C GLU A 44 -6.16 -19.93 15.56
N GLY A 45 -7.24 -20.52 15.06
CA GLY A 45 -8.61 -20.28 15.51
C GLY A 45 -9.35 -21.58 15.70
N LYS A 46 -10.22 -21.64 16.70
CA LYS A 46 -11.05 -22.80 16.96
C LYS A 46 -12.41 -22.58 16.31
N LEU A 47 -12.85 -23.53 15.48
CA LEU A 47 -14.17 -23.48 14.91
C LEU A 47 -15.17 -23.98 15.97
N SER A 48 -16.06 -23.11 16.44
CA SER A 48 -16.94 -23.42 17.56
C SER A 48 -18.21 -24.14 17.13
N GLU A 49 -18.83 -23.67 16.04
CA GLU A 49 -20.06 -24.25 15.52
C GLU A 49 -20.24 -23.88 14.04
N TRP A 50 -20.53 -24.86 13.20
CA TRP A 50 -21.05 -24.64 11.85
C TRP A 50 -22.53 -24.27 11.89
N LEU A 51 -22.87 -23.09 11.35
CA LEU A 51 -24.26 -22.63 11.23
C LEU A 51 -24.94 -23.14 9.95
N THR A 52 -24.18 -23.79 9.06
CA THR A 52 -24.63 -24.32 7.77
C THR A 52 -24.14 -25.75 7.58
N THR A 53 -24.94 -26.63 6.97
CA THR A 53 -24.58 -28.03 6.68
C THR A 53 -24.17 -28.24 5.23
N GLU A 54 -23.37 -29.28 4.95
CA GLU A 54 -23.02 -29.70 3.59
C GLU A 54 -24.25 -29.85 2.69
N GLY A 55 -24.16 -29.34 1.46
CA GLY A 55 -25.25 -29.30 0.47
C GLY A 55 -26.21 -28.12 0.58
N SER A 56 -26.04 -27.22 1.56
CA SER A 56 -26.93 -26.06 1.73
C SER A 56 -26.53 -24.88 0.84
N PRO A 57 -27.50 -24.16 0.25
CA PRO A 57 -27.22 -22.91 -0.46
C PRO A 57 -26.84 -21.82 0.55
N ILE A 58 -25.82 -21.05 0.21
CA ILE A 58 -25.26 -19.94 0.99
C ILE A 58 -25.39 -18.67 0.15
N THR A 59 -25.87 -17.59 0.76
CA THR A 59 -25.90 -16.25 0.13
C THR A 59 -24.74 -15.40 0.68
N ALA A 60 -24.19 -14.52 -0.14
CA ALA A 60 -23.21 -13.54 0.30
C ALA A 60 -23.76 -12.68 1.45
N GLY A 61 -23.11 -12.74 2.61
CA GLY A 61 -23.50 -12.07 3.86
C GLY A 61 -24.16 -12.99 4.90
N ASP A 62 -24.43 -14.26 4.60
CA ASP A 62 -24.96 -15.22 5.57
C ASP A 62 -23.84 -15.74 6.50
N ALA A 63 -24.11 -15.86 7.80
CA ALA A 63 -23.17 -16.46 8.76
C ALA A 63 -23.10 -17.99 8.56
N ILE A 64 -21.91 -18.50 8.25
CA ILE A 64 -21.68 -19.92 7.92
C ILE A 64 -21.07 -20.72 9.08
N ALA A 65 -20.29 -20.10 9.95
CA ALA A 65 -19.72 -20.72 11.15
C ALA A 65 -19.37 -19.66 12.21
N THR A 66 -19.26 -20.04 13.47
CA THR A 66 -18.73 -19.19 14.55
C THR A 66 -17.33 -19.65 14.90
N ILE A 67 -16.37 -18.71 14.91
CA ILE A 67 -14.97 -18.97 15.23
C ILE A 67 -14.64 -18.32 16.57
N GLU A 68 -14.14 -19.14 17.49
CA GLU A 68 -13.61 -18.71 18.78
C GLU A 68 -12.12 -18.37 18.63
N SER A 69 -11.79 -17.13 18.96
CA SER A 69 -10.42 -16.61 18.95
C SER A 69 -9.96 -16.21 20.35
N ASP A 70 -8.68 -15.88 20.47
CA ASP A 70 -8.04 -15.41 21.70
C ASP A 70 -8.65 -14.12 22.28
N LYS A 71 -9.50 -13.40 21.52
CA LYS A 71 -10.03 -12.08 21.89
C LYS A 71 -11.54 -11.93 21.77
N ALA A 72 -12.21 -12.77 20.98
CA ALA A 72 -13.67 -12.75 20.82
C ALA A 72 -14.14 -13.97 20.00
N ASP A 73 -15.40 -14.35 20.21
CA ASP A 73 -16.17 -15.15 19.26
C ASP A 73 -16.64 -14.26 18.12
N MET A 74 -16.40 -14.68 16.88
CA MET A 74 -16.87 -13.95 15.70
C MET A 74 -17.49 -14.89 14.68
N ASP A 75 -18.59 -14.41 14.09
CA ASP A 75 -19.26 -15.12 13.01
C ASP A 75 -18.49 -14.95 11.70
N LEU A 76 -18.20 -16.07 11.06
CA LEU A 76 -17.69 -16.18 9.71
C LEU A 76 -18.84 -15.98 8.74
N GLU A 77 -18.86 -14.85 8.04
CA GLU A 77 -19.84 -14.57 6.98
C GLU A 77 -19.36 -15.09 5.62
N ALA A 78 -20.29 -15.63 4.83
CA ALA A 78 -20.06 -16.02 3.46
C ALA A 78 -19.81 -14.82 2.55
N PHE A 79 -18.80 -14.92 1.69
CA PHE A 79 -18.42 -13.82 0.81
C PHE A 79 -19.15 -13.84 -0.55
N ASN A 80 -19.46 -15.04 -1.07
CA ASN A 80 -20.08 -15.25 -2.37
C ASN A 80 -21.29 -16.18 -2.26
N ASP A 81 -22.20 -16.09 -3.23
CA ASP A 81 -23.32 -17.02 -3.38
C ASP A 81 -22.79 -18.38 -3.85
N GLY A 82 -23.21 -19.47 -3.21
CA GLY A 82 -22.74 -20.81 -3.54
C GLY A 82 -23.44 -21.92 -2.77
N THR A 83 -22.94 -23.15 -2.87
CA THR A 83 -23.40 -24.30 -2.07
C THR A 83 -22.24 -24.87 -1.28
N LEU A 84 -22.40 -25.09 0.04
CA LEU A 84 -21.35 -25.69 0.86
C LEU A 84 -21.11 -27.14 0.39
N LEU A 85 -19.97 -27.43 -0.22
CA LEU A 85 -19.70 -28.74 -0.81
C LEU A 85 -19.21 -29.74 0.24
N LYS A 86 -18.28 -29.32 1.09
CA LYS A 86 -17.67 -30.17 2.11
C LYS A 86 -17.04 -29.37 3.25
N ILE A 87 -17.22 -29.81 4.48
CA ILE A 87 -16.55 -29.31 5.67
C ILE A 87 -15.23 -30.08 5.85
N LEU A 88 -14.12 -29.36 6.04
CA LEU A 88 -12.78 -29.95 6.20
C LEU A 88 -12.30 -29.97 7.66
N VAL A 89 -12.86 -29.08 8.48
CA VAL A 89 -12.55 -28.93 9.91
C VAL A 89 -13.86 -29.04 10.68
N GLU A 90 -13.98 -30.06 11.52
CA GLU A 90 -15.21 -30.36 12.25
C GLU A 90 -15.43 -29.39 13.43
N ASP A 91 -16.64 -29.39 14.00
CA ASP A 91 -16.97 -28.58 15.16
C ASP A 91 -16.00 -28.86 16.33
N GLY A 92 -15.42 -27.80 16.88
CA GLY A 92 -14.47 -27.84 17.99
C GLY A 92 -13.01 -28.03 17.59
N GLU A 93 -12.69 -28.23 16.31
CA GLU A 93 -11.32 -28.37 15.83
C GLU A 93 -10.63 -27.01 15.63
N THR A 94 -9.30 -26.99 15.83
CA THR A 94 -8.47 -25.80 15.67
C THR A 94 -7.74 -25.86 14.33
N ALA A 95 -7.85 -24.79 13.54
CA ALA A 95 -7.13 -24.63 12.28
C ALA A 95 -6.22 -23.41 12.33
N LYS A 96 -5.06 -23.47 11.65
CA LYS A 96 -4.16 -22.31 11.61
C LYS A 96 -4.76 -21.26 10.69
N VAL A 97 -4.46 -19.99 10.99
CA VAL A 97 -4.87 -18.88 10.13
C VAL A 97 -4.34 -19.11 8.71
N GLY A 98 -5.25 -19.18 7.74
CA GLY A 98 -4.96 -19.48 6.34
C GLY A 98 -5.17 -20.94 5.92
N ASP A 99 -5.38 -21.88 6.84
CA ASP A 99 -5.70 -23.28 6.50
C ASP A 99 -7.12 -23.41 5.94
N PRO A 100 -7.38 -24.33 4.99
CA PRO A 100 -8.69 -24.55 4.41
C PRO A 100 -9.62 -25.25 5.41
N ILE A 101 -10.80 -24.65 5.66
CA ILE A 101 -11.81 -25.12 6.63
C ILE A 101 -13.07 -25.67 5.95
N ALA A 102 -13.42 -25.20 4.75
CA ALA A 102 -14.52 -25.76 3.96
C ALA A 102 -14.37 -25.48 2.46
N LEU A 103 -15.12 -26.21 1.63
CA LEU A 103 -15.22 -26.03 0.18
C LEU A 103 -16.61 -25.52 -0.18
N VAL A 104 -16.69 -24.49 -1.03
CA VAL A 104 -17.94 -23.92 -1.52
C VAL A 104 -17.96 -23.98 -3.04
N LEU A 105 -19.06 -24.50 -3.61
CA LEU A 105 -19.29 -24.58 -5.04
C LEU A 105 -20.06 -23.34 -5.51
N GLU A 106 -19.45 -22.53 -6.37
CA GLU A 106 -20.09 -21.35 -6.98
C GLU A 106 -20.80 -21.72 -8.29
N GLU A 107 -21.78 -20.88 -8.70
CA GLU A 107 -22.55 -21.09 -9.93
C GLU A 107 -21.65 -20.97 -11.18
N GLY A 108 -21.26 -22.13 -11.74
CA GLY A 108 -20.41 -22.23 -12.93
C GLY A 108 -19.14 -23.08 -12.75
N GLU A 109 -18.85 -23.56 -11.54
CA GLU A 109 -17.72 -24.47 -11.25
C GLU A 109 -18.19 -25.93 -11.12
N SER A 110 -17.29 -26.89 -11.39
CA SER A 110 -17.58 -28.31 -11.23
C SER A 110 -17.00 -28.86 -9.92
N GLU A 111 -17.67 -29.83 -9.29
CA GLU A 111 -17.22 -30.43 -8.01
C GLU A 111 -15.80 -31.03 -8.11
N GLU A 112 -15.41 -31.46 -9.31
CA GLU A 112 -14.09 -32.04 -9.61
C GLU A 112 -12.97 -30.98 -9.60
N ASP A 113 -13.27 -29.75 -10.05
CA ASP A 113 -12.30 -28.66 -10.11
C ASP A 113 -11.99 -28.13 -8.70
N VAL A 114 -13.01 -27.99 -7.85
CA VAL A 114 -12.86 -27.52 -6.46
C VAL A 114 -12.08 -28.53 -5.60
N MET A 115 -12.35 -29.83 -5.78
CA MET A 115 -11.59 -30.91 -5.13
C MET A 115 -10.13 -31.01 -5.63
N ALA A 116 -9.85 -30.68 -6.89
CA ALA A 116 -8.50 -30.66 -7.44
C ALA A 116 -7.63 -29.53 -6.84
N MET A 117 -8.25 -28.41 -6.43
CA MET A 117 -7.55 -27.30 -5.77
C MET A 117 -7.00 -27.68 -4.37
N LEU A 118 -7.65 -28.61 -3.67
CA LEU A 118 -7.17 -29.12 -2.37
C LEU A 118 -5.88 -29.97 -2.49
N ASN A 119 -5.72 -30.69 -3.61
CA ASN A 119 -4.62 -31.65 -3.82
C ASN A 119 -3.41 -31.06 -4.57
N GLY A 120 -3.45 -29.78 -4.95
CA GLY A 120 -2.46 -29.12 -5.78
C GLY A 120 -1.29 -28.47 -5.03
N GLY A 121 -0.67 -29.15 -4.06
CA GLY A 121 0.48 -28.59 -3.31
C GLY A 121 1.27 -29.61 -2.49
N GLY A 122 2.26 -30.27 -3.11
CA GLY A 122 3.13 -31.20 -2.36
C GLY A 122 4.11 -32.02 -3.22
N GLY A 123 5.01 -31.35 -3.94
CA GLY A 123 6.11 -32.01 -4.66
C GLY A 123 7.35 -32.21 -3.77
N SER A 124 7.37 -33.26 -2.95
CA SER A 124 8.56 -33.76 -2.28
C SER A 124 9.50 -34.41 -3.31
N THR A 125 10.72 -33.88 -3.45
CA THR A 125 11.80 -34.52 -4.20
C THR A 125 12.86 -35.02 -3.23
N SER A 126 13.10 -36.33 -3.30
CA SER A 126 14.13 -37.05 -2.58
C SER A 126 15.51 -36.84 -3.22
N ALA A 127 16.55 -36.74 -2.39
CA ALA A 127 17.95 -36.99 -2.76
C ALA A 127 18.74 -37.43 -1.50
N PRO A 128 19.85 -38.18 -1.64
CA PRO A 128 20.15 -39.39 -0.83
C PRO A 128 21.12 -39.20 0.35
N ALA A 129 21.27 -40.27 1.14
CA ALA A 129 21.97 -40.39 2.42
C ALA A 129 23.50 -40.64 2.37
N ALA A 130 24.20 -40.09 3.37
CA ALA A 130 25.38 -40.57 4.15
C ALA A 130 25.83 -39.34 5.00
N ASP A 131 26.25 -39.38 6.27
CA ASP A 131 26.92 -40.38 7.10
C ASP A 131 26.72 -40.04 8.60
N GLU A 132 27.04 -41.00 9.46
CA GLU A 132 26.70 -41.16 10.88
C GLU A 132 27.65 -40.43 11.87
N THR A 133 27.14 -39.78 12.93
CA THR A 133 27.86 -39.66 14.23
C THR A 133 26.90 -39.32 15.40
N ALA A 134 27.13 -39.98 16.54
CA ALA A 134 26.25 -40.11 17.71
C ALA A 134 26.11 -38.86 18.64
N PRO A 135 25.02 -38.73 19.43
CA PRO A 135 24.74 -37.56 20.29
C PRO A 135 25.25 -37.70 21.76
N PRO A 136 25.54 -36.59 22.47
CA PRO A 136 25.64 -36.57 23.93
C PRO A 136 24.32 -36.15 24.63
N SER A 137 24.25 -36.56 25.90
CA SER A 137 23.13 -36.60 26.87
C SER A 137 22.21 -35.37 27.03
N ALA A 138 20.93 -35.66 27.26
CA ALA A 138 19.82 -34.71 27.50
C ALA A 138 19.80 -34.07 28.91
N PRO A 139 19.33 -32.80 29.05
CA PRO A 139 18.91 -32.16 30.31
C PRO A 139 17.50 -32.61 30.79
N PRO A 140 17.13 -32.38 32.06
CA PRO A 140 15.91 -32.94 32.67
C PRO A 140 14.61 -32.30 32.17
N ALA A 141 13.54 -33.09 32.19
CA ALA A 141 12.23 -32.79 31.63
C ALA A 141 11.47 -31.68 32.39
N ALA A 142 10.86 -30.77 31.64
CA ALA A 142 9.93 -29.76 32.12
C ALA A 142 8.64 -30.38 32.66
N VAL A 143 8.11 -29.84 33.76
CA VAL A 143 6.81 -30.22 34.32
C VAL A 143 5.72 -29.54 33.48
N SER A 144 4.79 -30.34 32.94
CA SER A 144 3.68 -29.85 32.11
C SER A 144 2.74 -28.92 32.89
N GLU A 145 2.26 -27.85 32.24
CA GLU A 145 1.29 -26.89 32.82
C GLU A 145 0.00 -27.61 33.27
N PRO A 146 -0.49 -27.36 34.51
CA PRO A 146 -1.75 -27.92 34.98
C PRO A 146 -2.95 -27.25 34.29
N SER A 147 -4.00 -28.03 34.01
CA SER A 147 -5.17 -27.62 33.22
C SER A 147 -6.21 -26.78 33.99
N THR A 148 -5.79 -26.03 35.01
CA THR A 148 -6.69 -25.17 35.80
C THR A 148 -6.77 -23.77 35.16
N PRO A 149 -7.93 -23.09 35.20
CA PRO A 149 -8.06 -21.73 34.69
C PRO A 149 -7.13 -20.80 35.48
N HIS A 150 -6.19 -20.17 34.76
CA HIS A 150 -5.11 -19.39 35.34
C HIS A 150 -4.77 -18.20 34.44
N THR A 151 -4.31 -17.13 35.06
CA THR A 151 -3.79 -15.92 34.42
C THR A 151 -2.31 -15.80 34.73
N LYS A 152 -1.48 -15.68 33.69
CA LYS A 152 -0.04 -15.42 33.83
C LYS A 152 0.18 -13.91 33.97
N VAL A 153 0.85 -13.51 35.04
CA VAL A 153 1.26 -12.12 35.28
C VAL A 153 2.64 -11.93 34.66
N TYR A 154 2.75 -11.00 33.72
CA TYR A 154 3.99 -10.70 32.99
C TYR A 154 4.66 -9.43 33.51
N MET A 155 5.98 -9.33 33.35
CA MET A 155 6.75 -8.15 33.71
C MET A 155 6.35 -6.96 32.82
N PRO A 156 5.77 -5.88 33.36
CA PRO A 156 5.29 -4.75 32.57
C PRO A 156 6.43 -3.82 32.12
N ALA A 157 6.23 -3.16 30.97
CA ALA A 157 7.11 -2.10 30.50
C ALA A 157 6.82 -0.79 31.26
N LEU A 158 7.52 -0.53 32.37
CA LEU A 158 7.31 0.68 33.18
C LEU A 158 7.96 1.94 32.58
N SER A 159 8.79 1.79 31.54
CA SER A 159 9.33 2.90 30.76
C SER A 159 9.59 2.51 29.29
N SER A 160 9.58 3.48 28.38
CA SER A 160 9.84 3.25 26.94
C SER A 160 11.25 2.77 26.60
N THR A 161 12.15 2.72 27.59
CA THR A 161 13.53 2.25 27.45
C THR A 161 13.84 1.04 28.33
N MET A 162 12.85 0.48 29.04
CA MET A 162 13.05 -0.63 29.97
C MET A 162 13.06 -1.96 29.22
N THR A 163 14.15 -2.73 29.37
CA THR A 163 14.31 -4.07 28.79
C THR A 163 14.20 -5.20 29.84
N SER A 164 14.54 -4.92 31.10
CA SER A 164 14.35 -5.82 32.24
C SER A 164 13.99 -5.03 33.49
N GLY A 165 13.33 -5.70 34.44
CA GLY A 165 12.97 -5.15 35.75
C GLY A 165 13.47 -6.03 36.88
N LYS A 166 13.73 -5.44 38.05
CA LYS A 166 14.11 -6.16 39.26
C LYS A 166 12.98 -6.09 40.29
N VAL A 167 12.55 -7.24 40.80
CA VAL A 167 11.51 -7.31 41.83
C VAL A 167 12.12 -6.93 43.18
N VAL A 168 11.60 -5.89 43.82
CA VAL A 168 12.12 -5.36 45.10
C VAL A 168 11.44 -6.01 46.29
N SER A 169 10.11 -6.06 46.26
CA SER A 169 9.26 -6.68 47.28
C SER A 169 7.97 -7.20 46.66
N TRP A 170 7.46 -8.30 47.19
CA TRP A 170 6.09 -8.75 46.94
C TRP A 170 5.17 -8.21 48.04
N GLU A 171 4.04 -7.63 47.66
CA GLU A 171 3.05 -7.12 48.62
C GLU A 171 2.02 -8.19 49.01
N ILE A 172 2.03 -9.33 48.30
CA ILE A 172 1.12 -10.46 48.48
C ILE A 172 1.88 -11.80 48.50
N THR A 173 1.33 -12.80 49.18
CA THR A 173 1.91 -14.14 49.30
C THR A 173 1.08 -15.19 48.54
N PRO A 174 1.68 -16.32 48.10
CA PRO A 174 0.93 -17.38 47.44
C PRO A 174 -0.24 -17.87 48.31
N GLY A 175 -1.44 -17.87 47.75
CA GLY A 175 -2.70 -18.17 48.44
C GLY A 175 -3.53 -16.94 48.83
N ASP A 176 -2.98 -15.73 48.76
CA ASP A 176 -3.74 -14.51 49.05
C ASP A 176 -4.72 -14.17 47.93
N SER A 177 -5.89 -13.64 48.30
CA SER A 177 -6.90 -13.13 47.37
C SER A 177 -6.50 -11.74 46.87
N ILE A 178 -6.66 -11.50 45.57
CA ILE A 178 -6.26 -10.29 44.86
C ILE A 178 -7.49 -9.72 44.14
N SER A 179 -7.75 -8.43 44.35
CA SER A 179 -8.74 -7.68 43.56
C SER A 179 -8.10 -6.86 42.43
N THR A 180 -8.88 -6.55 41.38
CA THR A 180 -8.43 -5.67 40.29
C THR A 180 -8.01 -4.29 40.82
N GLY A 181 -6.79 -3.87 40.50
CA GLY A 181 -6.20 -2.60 40.94
C GLY A 181 -5.46 -2.65 42.28
N GLU A 182 -5.26 -3.83 42.87
CA GLU A 182 -4.46 -4.01 44.09
C GLU A 182 -2.96 -4.18 43.75
N PRO A 183 -2.02 -3.56 44.49
CA PRO A 183 -0.59 -3.70 44.24
C PRO A 183 -0.13 -5.15 44.51
N LEU A 184 0.53 -5.76 43.51
CA LEU A 184 1.06 -7.12 43.59
C LEU A 184 2.51 -7.14 44.07
N LEU A 185 3.35 -6.30 43.44
CA LEU A 185 4.79 -6.22 43.74
C LEU A 185 5.34 -4.83 43.41
N THR A 186 6.50 -4.51 43.99
CA THR A 186 7.28 -3.32 43.64
C THR A 186 8.43 -3.72 42.70
N VAL A 187 8.54 -3.04 41.55
CA VAL A 187 9.60 -3.27 40.56
C VAL A 187 10.51 -2.05 40.49
N GLU A 188 11.82 -2.28 40.66
CA GLU A 188 12.90 -1.33 40.44
C GLU A 188 13.26 -1.31 38.95
N SER A 189 13.10 -0.15 38.33
CA SER A 189 13.50 0.12 36.94
C SER A 189 14.71 1.05 36.87
N ASP A 190 15.22 1.30 35.67
CA ASP A 190 16.32 2.25 35.41
C ASP A 190 16.01 3.70 35.81
N LYS A 191 14.74 4.04 36.04
CA LYS A 191 14.27 5.42 36.24
C LYS A 191 13.56 5.67 37.57
N ALA A 192 12.87 4.66 38.11
CA ALA A 192 12.15 4.73 39.38
C ALA A 192 11.69 3.35 39.84
N ASP A 193 11.41 3.24 41.13
CA ASP A 193 10.65 2.14 41.71
C ASP A 193 9.16 2.40 41.46
N MET A 194 8.45 1.42 40.90
CA MET A 194 7.01 1.52 40.65
C MET A 194 6.28 0.27 41.14
N GLU A 195 5.09 0.48 41.67
CA GLU A 195 4.17 -0.58 42.09
C GLU A 195 3.45 -1.13 40.85
N VAL A 196 3.46 -2.46 40.71
CA VAL A 196 2.72 -3.18 39.67
C VAL A 196 1.41 -3.66 40.27
N GLU A 197 0.31 -3.10 39.79
CA GLU A 197 -1.05 -3.46 40.20
C GLU A 197 -1.61 -4.61 39.36
N HIS A 198 -2.56 -5.36 39.93
CA HIS A 198 -3.28 -6.40 39.21
C HIS A 198 -4.25 -5.83 38.19
N LEU A 199 -4.01 -6.10 36.90
CA LEU A 199 -4.86 -5.63 35.79
C LEU A 199 -5.91 -6.67 35.34
N GLY A 200 -5.91 -7.87 35.94
CA GLY A 200 -6.84 -8.95 35.61
C GLY A 200 -8.08 -9.01 36.51
N GLU A 201 -8.88 -10.07 36.32
CA GLU A 201 -10.05 -10.39 37.15
C GLU A 201 -9.64 -10.88 38.55
N GLU A 202 -10.56 -10.80 39.52
CA GLU A 202 -10.28 -11.19 40.92
C GLU A 202 -9.86 -12.67 41.01
N GLY A 203 -8.86 -12.97 41.84
CA GLY A 203 -8.31 -14.32 41.94
C GLY A 203 -7.41 -14.52 43.15
N PHE A 204 -6.63 -15.60 43.14
CA PHE A 204 -5.68 -15.98 44.18
C PHE A 204 -4.28 -16.14 43.58
N LEU A 205 -3.25 -15.67 44.27
CA LEU A 205 -1.87 -15.86 43.82
C LEU A 205 -1.51 -17.36 43.90
N ALA A 206 -1.35 -18.03 42.77
CA ALA A 206 -1.01 -19.46 42.73
C ALA A 206 0.48 -19.70 42.94
N ARG A 207 1.33 -18.96 42.22
CA ARG A 207 2.78 -19.13 42.30
C ARG A 207 3.54 -17.88 41.89
N VAL A 208 4.55 -17.53 42.68
CA VAL A 208 5.59 -16.56 42.30
C VAL A 208 6.66 -17.27 41.49
N VAL A 209 6.97 -16.82 40.28
CA VAL A 209 8.04 -17.39 39.44
C VAL A 209 9.37 -16.68 39.72
N VAL A 210 9.33 -15.36 39.96
CA VAL A 210 10.51 -14.53 40.24
C VAL A 210 10.48 -14.07 41.69
N GLU A 211 11.38 -14.62 42.52
CA GLU A 211 11.48 -14.27 43.94
C GLU A 211 11.98 -12.83 44.16
N GLU A 212 11.79 -12.30 45.37
CA GLU A 212 12.31 -10.99 45.77
C GLU A 212 13.82 -10.86 45.51
N GLY A 213 14.21 -9.77 44.87
CA GLY A 213 15.58 -9.54 44.40
C GLY A 213 15.91 -10.16 43.04
N GLY A 214 15.01 -10.96 42.45
CA GLY A 214 15.14 -11.53 41.12
C GLY A 214 14.91 -10.49 40.01
N SER A 215 15.57 -10.67 38.86
CA SER A 215 15.36 -9.85 37.67
C SER A 215 14.87 -10.72 36.51
N CYS A 216 13.93 -10.20 35.72
CA CYS A 216 13.41 -10.83 34.51
C CYS A 216 13.17 -9.79 33.40
N GLU A 217 13.10 -10.26 32.16
CA GLU A 217 12.91 -9.39 30.99
C GLU A 217 11.45 -8.93 30.89
N VAL A 218 11.22 -7.78 30.24
CA VAL A 218 9.86 -7.28 29.98
C VAL A 218 9.10 -8.28 29.12
N GLY A 219 7.95 -8.74 29.59
CA GLY A 219 7.15 -9.77 28.94
C GLY A 219 7.40 -11.20 29.42
N GLU A 220 8.32 -11.44 30.36
CA GLU A 220 8.45 -12.75 31.02
C GLU A 220 7.43 -12.95 32.15
N VAL A 221 7.10 -14.21 32.45
CA VAL A 221 6.12 -14.56 33.50
C VAL A 221 6.75 -14.37 34.87
N VAL A 222 6.14 -13.51 35.68
CA VAL A 222 6.58 -13.14 37.04
C VAL A 222 5.79 -13.90 38.09
N ALA A 223 4.51 -14.18 37.83
CA ALA A 223 3.64 -14.99 38.69
C ALA A 223 2.47 -15.60 37.92
N VAL A 224 1.77 -16.53 38.56
CA VAL A 224 0.52 -17.13 38.10
C VAL A 224 -0.57 -16.86 39.12
N VAL A 225 -1.73 -16.42 38.64
CA VAL A 225 -2.95 -16.18 39.43
C VAL A 225 -4.01 -17.19 38.98
N VAL A 226 -4.76 -17.76 39.91
CA VAL A 226 -5.86 -18.70 39.64
C VAL A 226 -7.16 -18.15 40.16
N GLU A 227 -8.29 -18.54 39.57
CA GLU A 227 -9.60 -18.01 39.99
C GLU A 227 -10.10 -18.59 41.31
N LYS A 228 -9.69 -19.82 41.65
CA LYS A 228 -10.14 -20.53 42.86
C LYS A 228 -8.98 -20.86 43.78
N GLU A 229 -9.20 -20.63 45.07
CA GLU A 229 -8.24 -20.98 46.14
C GLU A 229 -7.84 -22.47 46.10
N THR A 230 -8.74 -23.35 45.66
CA THR A 230 -8.49 -24.81 45.55
C THR A 230 -7.43 -25.18 44.51
N ASP A 231 -7.19 -24.29 43.54
CA ASP A 231 -6.32 -24.56 42.40
C ASP A 231 -4.89 -24.06 42.65
N VAL A 232 -4.66 -23.31 43.73
CA VAL A 232 -3.34 -22.79 44.15
C VAL A 232 -2.34 -23.93 44.37
N ALA A 233 -2.75 -25.02 45.02
CA ALA A 233 -1.89 -26.17 45.31
C ALA A 233 -1.38 -26.89 44.05
N ALA A 234 -2.05 -26.74 42.90
CA ALA A 234 -1.63 -27.38 41.66
C ALA A 234 -0.40 -26.72 41.01
N TRP A 235 -0.02 -25.52 41.47
CA TRP A 235 1.02 -24.68 40.85
C TRP A 235 2.28 -24.50 41.70
N GLU A 236 2.37 -25.09 42.91
CA GLU A 236 3.53 -24.93 43.81
C GLU A 236 4.87 -25.30 43.14
N ASP A 237 4.87 -26.42 42.39
CA ASP A 237 6.07 -26.98 41.75
C ASP A 237 6.27 -26.54 40.29
N TRP A 238 5.42 -25.65 39.76
CA TRP A 238 5.49 -25.25 38.37
C TRP A 238 6.55 -24.16 38.14
N VAL A 239 7.41 -24.37 37.13
CA VAL A 239 8.45 -23.42 36.70
C VAL A 239 8.38 -23.28 35.18
N PRO A 240 8.38 -22.05 34.63
CA PRO A 240 8.42 -21.86 33.18
C PRO A 240 9.74 -22.36 32.60
N GLY A 241 9.70 -23.04 31.45
CA GLY A 241 10.86 -23.60 30.78
C GLY A 241 11.88 -22.53 30.40
N ALA A 242 13.00 -22.49 31.14
CA ALA A 242 14.05 -21.49 31.00
C ALA A 242 15.06 -21.83 29.89
N SER A 243 15.33 -20.86 29.02
CA SER A 243 16.63 -20.71 28.35
C SER A 243 17.56 -19.97 29.33
N GLY A 244 18.55 -20.67 29.91
CA GLY A 244 19.50 -20.13 30.92
C GLY A 244 20.40 -19.01 30.36
N THR A 245 21.01 -18.12 31.16
CA THR A 245 21.89 -18.37 32.34
C THR A 245 22.17 -17.03 33.11
N PRO A 246 22.93 -16.99 34.23
CA PRO A 246 22.50 -16.87 35.63
C PRO A 246 22.70 -15.49 36.31
N SER A 247 21.97 -15.29 37.42
CA SER A 247 22.03 -14.15 38.36
C SER A 247 23.15 -14.28 39.43
N PRO A 248 23.61 -13.16 40.04
CA PRO A 248 24.07 -13.13 41.43
C PRO A 248 23.18 -12.24 42.34
N ALA A 249 22.85 -12.77 43.53
CA ALA A 249 22.03 -12.20 44.61
C ALA A 249 22.85 -11.33 45.64
N PRO A 250 22.32 -10.91 46.83
CA PRO A 250 21.25 -9.93 47.12
C PRO A 250 21.63 -8.89 48.24
N ALA A 251 20.82 -7.83 48.48
CA ALA A 251 20.76 -7.10 49.78
C ALA A 251 19.57 -6.09 49.95
N ALA A 252 18.59 -6.46 50.79
CA ALA A 252 17.90 -5.77 51.92
C ALA A 252 17.26 -4.33 51.88
N THR A 253 15.93 -4.32 52.16
CA THR A 253 15.09 -3.52 53.15
C THR A 253 14.54 -2.09 52.89
N SER A 254 13.19 -2.00 52.68
CA SER A 254 12.09 -1.24 53.41
C SER A 254 12.07 0.31 53.53
N PRO A 255 10.93 1.02 53.80
CA PRO A 255 9.49 0.90 53.43
C PRO A 255 8.80 2.21 52.89
N ALA A 256 7.52 2.07 52.46
CA ALA A 256 6.51 3.03 51.94
C ALA A 256 6.12 4.26 52.83
N PRO A 257 5.25 5.24 52.42
CA PRO A 257 3.78 5.03 52.28
C PRO A 257 2.94 5.97 51.31
N ALA A 258 1.87 5.39 50.74
CA ALA A 258 0.45 5.81 50.55
C ALA A 258 -0.02 7.27 50.22
N VAL A 259 -1.07 7.41 49.37
CA VAL A 259 -2.49 7.82 49.71
C VAL A 259 -3.34 8.25 48.47
N LYS A 260 -4.40 7.46 48.17
CA LYS A 260 -5.85 7.73 47.87
C LYS A 260 -6.40 8.82 46.89
N SER A 261 -7.32 8.36 46.01
CA SER A 261 -8.77 8.71 45.85
C SER A 261 -9.37 9.52 44.67
N SER A 262 -10.38 8.86 44.04
CA SER A 262 -11.79 9.25 43.69
C SER A 262 -12.19 10.14 42.49
N SER A 263 -12.75 9.46 41.46
CA SER A 263 -14.11 9.47 40.85
C SER A 263 -15.03 10.72 40.68
N SER A 264 -15.74 10.76 39.52
CA SER A 264 -17.17 11.13 39.24
C SER A 264 -17.31 11.59 37.76
N LYS A 265 -18.10 11.05 36.79
CA LYS A 265 -19.52 10.62 36.54
C LYS A 265 -20.52 11.71 36.06
N ALA A 266 -20.83 11.63 34.74
CA ALA A 266 -22.09 11.78 33.94
C ALA A 266 -23.20 12.84 34.21
N ALA A 267 -23.78 13.40 33.11
CA ALA A 267 -25.24 13.38 32.72
C ALA A 267 -25.64 14.46 31.66
N SER A 268 -26.88 14.39 31.14
CA SER A 268 -27.38 14.64 29.76
C SER A 268 -28.56 15.65 29.56
N SER A 269 -28.83 16.01 28.27
CA SER A 269 -30.08 16.52 27.59
C SER A 269 -30.47 18.03 27.73
N PRO A 270 -31.36 18.68 26.90
CA PRO A 270 -32.37 18.20 25.91
C PRO A 270 -32.52 19.00 24.56
N SER A 271 -33.59 18.69 23.78
CA SER A 271 -33.96 19.17 22.42
C SER A 271 -35.13 20.19 22.39
N PRO A 272 -35.27 21.10 21.37
CA PRO A 272 -36.54 21.78 21.07
C PRO A 272 -36.98 21.86 19.57
N SER A 273 -38.27 22.20 19.39
CA SER A 273 -39.16 22.23 18.20
C SER A 273 -38.94 23.40 17.18
N PRO A 274 -39.64 23.44 16.00
CA PRO A 274 -39.21 24.14 14.79
C PRO A 274 -39.72 25.60 14.61
N PRO A 275 -39.01 26.46 13.84
CA PRO A 275 -39.56 27.73 13.37
C PRO A 275 -39.83 27.77 11.85
N SER A 276 -40.84 28.57 11.51
CA SER A 276 -41.37 28.85 10.20
C SER A 276 -40.53 29.87 9.40
N GLY A 277 -40.41 29.67 8.08
CA GLY A 277 -40.23 30.77 7.11
C GLY A 277 -38.84 31.39 6.94
N GLY A 278 -37.75 30.62 7.01
CA GLY A 278 -36.38 31.11 6.81
C GLY A 278 -35.50 30.18 5.96
N ARG A 279 -34.46 30.77 5.35
CA ARG A 279 -33.41 30.15 4.49
C ARG A 279 -33.13 28.67 4.80
N VAL A 280 -33.29 27.79 3.81
CA VAL A 280 -33.02 26.35 3.94
C VAL A 280 -31.56 26.09 4.30
N VAL A 281 -31.32 25.54 5.51
CA VAL A 281 -30.00 25.14 6.00
C VAL A 281 -29.89 23.62 5.86
N ALA A 282 -29.09 23.15 4.89
CA ALA A 282 -28.87 21.72 4.64
C ALA A 282 -27.38 21.40 4.61
N SER A 283 -27.01 20.20 5.05
CA SER A 283 -25.63 19.72 4.97
C SER A 283 -25.15 19.58 3.51
N PRO A 284 -23.85 19.75 3.21
CA PRO A 284 -23.33 19.63 1.83
C PRO A 284 -23.65 18.29 1.17
N LEU A 285 -23.68 17.21 1.96
CA LEU A 285 -23.98 15.86 1.48
C LEU A 285 -25.48 15.66 1.24
N ALA A 286 -26.34 16.21 2.11
CA ALA A 286 -27.79 16.22 1.90
C ALA A 286 -28.21 17.02 0.66
N LYS A 287 -27.53 18.15 0.37
CA LYS A 287 -27.77 18.92 -0.87
C LYS A 287 -27.43 18.13 -2.14
N LYS A 288 -26.36 17.33 -2.08
CA LYS A 288 -25.93 16.50 -3.21
C LYS A 288 -26.93 15.38 -3.49
N ILE A 289 -27.38 14.70 -2.44
CA ILE A 289 -28.36 13.60 -2.54
C ILE A 289 -29.74 14.12 -2.95
N ALA A 290 -30.17 15.29 -2.44
CA ALA A 290 -31.44 15.90 -2.83
C ALA A 290 -31.44 16.33 -4.32
N ALA A 291 -30.31 16.86 -4.82
CA ALA A 291 -30.17 17.19 -6.23
C ALA A 291 -30.17 15.95 -7.15
N GLU A 292 -29.58 14.85 -6.69
CA GLU A 292 -29.54 13.58 -7.41
C GLU A 292 -30.91 12.87 -7.43
N LYS A 293 -31.67 12.95 -6.32
CA LYS A 293 -33.01 12.36 -6.19
C LYS A 293 -34.15 13.28 -6.64
N GLY A 294 -33.85 14.51 -7.06
CA GLY A 294 -34.85 15.50 -7.48
C GLY A 294 -35.80 15.97 -6.36
N ILE A 295 -35.32 15.96 -5.12
CA ILE A 295 -36.09 16.30 -3.92
C ILE A 295 -35.91 17.79 -3.61
N ASP A 296 -37.02 18.52 -3.43
CA ASP A 296 -36.97 19.92 -2.99
C ASP A 296 -36.73 20.01 -1.47
N LEU A 297 -35.55 20.51 -1.10
CA LEU A 297 -35.13 20.70 0.29
C LEU A 297 -36.02 21.68 1.06
N SER A 298 -36.86 22.47 0.39
CA SER A 298 -37.85 23.33 1.06
C SER A 298 -38.98 22.55 1.73
N GLN A 299 -39.19 21.29 1.32
CA GLN A 299 -40.26 20.42 1.81
C GLN A 299 -39.78 19.37 2.81
N VAL A 300 -38.46 19.25 2.96
CA VAL A 300 -37.83 18.29 3.88
C VAL A 300 -37.68 18.92 5.26
N THR A 301 -38.24 18.28 6.28
CA THR A 301 -38.11 18.72 7.68
C THR A 301 -36.77 18.24 8.23
N GLY A 302 -35.89 19.16 8.64
CA GLY A 302 -34.54 18.82 9.13
C GLY A 302 -34.51 18.46 10.61
N THR A 303 -33.87 17.34 10.95
CA THR A 303 -33.70 16.86 12.34
C THR A 303 -32.32 17.20 12.95
N GLY A 304 -31.44 17.86 12.19
CA GLY A 304 -30.11 18.26 12.66
C GLY A 304 -30.09 19.50 13.58
N PRO A 305 -28.96 19.79 14.24
CA PRO A 305 -28.81 20.95 15.13
C PRO A 305 -29.19 22.26 14.43
N GLU A 306 -29.99 23.08 15.10
CA GLU A 306 -30.59 24.32 14.56
C GLU A 306 -31.57 24.13 13.37
N GLY A 307 -32.20 22.94 13.24
CA GLY A 307 -33.16 22.65 12.18
C GLY A 307 -32.52 22.33 10.82
N ARG A 308 -31.26 21.89 10.84
CA ARG A 308 -30.49 21.56 9.63
C ARG A 308 -30.97 20.24 9.01
N ILE A 309 -31.17 20.24 7.70
CA ILE A 309 -31.51 19.02 6.94
C ILE A 309 -30.27 18.13 6.82
N THR A 310 -30.37 16.94 7.39
CA THR A 310 -29.35 15.89 7.35
C THR A 310 -29.59 14.91 6.21
N VAL A 311 -28.66 13.99 6.00
CA VAL A 311 -28.75 12.98 4.93
C VAL A 311 -29.97 12.08 5.14
N SER A 312 -30.19 11.65 6.38
CA SER A 312 -31.32 10.81 6.77
C SER A 312 -32.66 11.48 6.53
N ASP A 313 -32.76 12.81 6.63
CA ASP A 313 -34.00 13.55 6.37
C ASP A 313 -34.35 13.57 4.87
N VAL A 314 -33.35 13.62 3.99
CA VAL A 314 -33.55 13.57 2.53
C VAL A 314 -33.86 12.14 2.07
N GLU A 315 -33.29 11.14 2.73
CA GLU A 315 -33.52 9.73 2.42
C GLU A 315 -34.87 9.20 2.92
N SER A 316 -35.38 9.74 4.03
CA SER A 316 -36.69 9.37 4.59
C SER A 316 -37.86 10.18 4.02
N PHE A 317 -37.58 11.16 3.13
CA PHE A 317 -38.62 11.97 2.51
C PHE A 317 -39.32 11.24 1.36
N THR A 318 -40.61 10.92 1.55
CA THR A 318 -41.46 10.15 0.62
C THR A 318 -42.39 11.02 -0.24
N GLY A 319 -42.07 12.31 -0.41
CA GLY A 319 -42.84 13.23 -1.23
C GLY A 319 -42.65 13.03 -2.74
N SER A 320 -43.76 13.09 -3.50
CA SER A 320 -43.83 12.81 -4.94
C SER A 320 -42.86 13.63 -5.79
N SER A 321 -42.06 12.92 -6.61
CA SER A 321 -41.13 13.49 -7.58
C SER A 321 -41.86 14.25 -8.69
N SER A 322 -41.63 15.56 -8.81
CA SER A 322 -41.92 16.28 -10.05
C SER A 322 -40.72 16.15 -10.99
N ALA A 323 -40.77 15.11 -11.84
CA ALA A 323 -39.77 14.89 -12.88
C ALA A 323 -39.94 15.93 -14.00
N SER A 324 -38.91 16.74 -14.23
CA SER A 324 -38.72 17.43 -15.51
C SER A 324 -37.35 17.05 -16.09
N THR A 325 -37.39 16.30 -17.18
CA THR A 325 -36.22 15.75 -17.88
C THR A 325 -35.62 16.81 -18.81
N PRO A 326 -34.29 17.04 -18.82
CA PRO A 326 -33.65 17.76 -19.93
C PRO A 326 -33.41 16.80 -21.12
N PRO A 327 -33.63 17.23 -22.38
CA PRO A 327 -33.50 16.35 -23.54
C PRO A 327 -32.03 16.03 -23.89
N LYS A 328 -31.81 14.77 -24.27
CA LYS A 328 -30.60 14.23 -24.93
C LYS A 328 -30.24 15.05 -26.18
N SER A 329 -29.04 15.63 -26.22
CA SER A 329 -28.47 16.22 -27.43
C SER A 329 -28.03 15.13 -28.40
N SER A 330 -28.67 15.08 -29.57
CA SER A 330 -28.17 14.37 -30.75
C SER A 330 -26.93 15.07 -31.33
N PRO A 331 -25.99 14.35 -31.99
CA PRO A 331 -24.86 14.97 -32.65
C PRO A 331 -25.34 15.83 -33.83
N PRO A 332 -24.68 16.98 -34.12
CA PRO A 332 -25.13 17.89 -35.16
C PRO A 332 -24.98 17.25 -36.56
N PRO A 333 -25.86 17.59 -37.52
CA PRO A 333 -25.71 17.13 -38.89
C PRO A 333 -24.44 17.71 -39.52
N VAL A 334 -23.67 16.85 -40.18
CA VAL A 334 -22.53 17.23 -41.01
C VAL A 334 -22.98 18.23 -42.09
N SER A 335 -22.47 19.46 -41.98
CA SER A 335 -22.63 20.49 -43.00
C SER A 335 -21.88 20.08 -44.27
N THR A 336 -22.61 19.86 -45.36
CA THR A 336 -22.04 19.66 -46.69
C THR A 336 -21.71 21.03 -47.31
N TRP A 337 -20.50 21.53 -47.02
CA TRP A 337 -19.97 22.67 -47.76
C TRP A 337 -19.71 22.27 -49.22
N LYS A 338 -20.39 22.95 -50.16
CA LYS A 338 -20.20 22.79 -51.61
C LYS A 338 -19.41 24.02 -52.11
N PRO A 339 -18.22 23.85 -52.73
CA PRO A 339 -17.46 24.98 -53.27
C PRO A 339 -18.24 25.67 -54.41
N ALA A 340 -17.96 26.96 -54.60
CA ALA A 340 -18.52 27.74 -55.70
C ALA A 340 -18.16 27.10 -57.06
N SER A 341 -19.11 27.14 -58.01
CA SER A 341 -18.96 26.54 -59.34
C SER A 341 -17.67 27.02 -60.02
N GLY A 342 -16.79 26.09 -60.38
CA GLY A 342 -15.51 26.35 -61.03
C GLY A 342 -14.26 26.26 -60.14
N VAL A 343 -14.38 26.08 -58.81
CA VAL A 343 -13.22 25.95 -57.90
C VAL A 343 -13.05 24.50 -57.43
N ILE A 344 -12.01 23.83 -57.94
CA ILE A 344 -11.66 22.46 -57.51
C ILE A 344 -11.03 22.52 -56.12
N ALA A 345 -11.65 21.86 -55.14
CA ALA A 345 -11.12 21.75 -53.79
C ALA A 345 -10.12 20.58 -53.73
N ALA A 346 -8.82 20.87 -53.65
CA ALA A 346 -7.76 19.86 -53.60
C ALA A 346 -6.68 20.25 -52.58
N THR A 347 -6.13 19.26 -51.87
CA THR A 347 -5.03 19.46 -50.91
C THR A 347 -3.75 19.97 -51.60
N PRO A 348 -2.88 20.72 -50.92
CA PRO A 348 -1.65 21.25 -51.53
C PRO A 348 -0.77 20.16 -52.15
N MET A 349 -0.64 19.01 -51.47
CA MET A 349 0.10 17.85 -51.98
C MET A 349 -0.56 17.23 -53.21
N ALA A 350 -1.89 17.10 -53.26
CA ALA A 350 -2.60 16.59 -54.44
C ALA A 350 -2.41 17.48 -55.67
N ARG A 351 -2.40 18.81 -55.51
CA ARG A 351 -2.14 19.76 -56.60
C ARG A 351 -0.73 19.64 -57.16
N VAL A 352 0.26 19.49 -56.28
CA VAL A 352 1.66 19.30 -56.68
C VAL A 352 1.84 17.96 -57.41
N LEU A 353 1.21 16.89 -56.92
CA LEU A 353 1.30 15.56 -57.54
C LEU A 353 0.61 15.52 -58.91
N ALA A 354 -0.59 16.09 -59.02
CA ALA A 354 -1.35 16.15 -60.27
C ALA A 354 -0.64 16.99 -61.35
N LYS A 355 -0.03 18.13 -60.97
CA LYS A 355 0.79 18.95 -61.89
C LYS A 355 2.04 18.21 -62.35
N LYS A 356 2.68 17.44 -61.46
CA LYS A 356 3.88 16.65 -61.78
C LYS A 356 3.59 15.50 -62.73
N GLN A 357 2.41 14.88 -62.61
CA GLN A 357 2.02 13.71 -63.41
C GLN A 357 1.08 14.05 -64.59
N LYS A 358 0.82 15.35 -64.84
CA LYS A 358 -0.08 15.86 -65.90
C LYS A 358 -1.50 15.28 -65.84
N ILE A 359 -2.04 15.13 -64.63
CA ILE A 359 -3.39 14.61 -64.40
C ILE A 359 -4.33 15.77 -64.10
N ASP A 360 -5.49 15.78 -64.74
CA ASP A 360 -6.52 16.78 -64.48
C ASP A 360 -7.24 16.48 -63.15
N LEU A 361 -7.30 17.47 -62.26
CA LEU A 361 -7.94 17.33 -60.95
C LEU A 361 -9.47 17.40 -61.06
N ALA A 362 -10.01 17.87 -62.19
CA ALA A 362 -11.46 17.95 -62.42
C ALA A 362 -12.11 16.58 -62.65
N THR A 363 -11.33 15.58 -63.07
CA THR A 363 -11.81 14.24 -63.41
C THR A 363 -11.70 13.26 -62.24
N ILE A 364 -11.16 13.69 -61.10
CA ILE A 364 -10.92 12.86 -59.92
C ILE A 364 -11.93 13.22 -58.82
N THR A 365 -12.71 12.24 -58.39
CA THR A 365 -13.59 12.38 -57.22
C THR A 365 -12.77 12.37 -55.94
N GLY A 366 -12.78 13.47 -55.19
CA GLY A 366 -12.03 13.61 -53.95
C GLY A 366 -12.68 12.91 -52.76
N THR A 367 -11.92 12.10 -52.03
CA THR A 367 -12.39 11.39 -50.82
C THR A 367 -12.02 12.10 -49.52
N GLY A 368 -11.30 13.23 -49.60
CA GLY A 368 -10.87 14.02 -48.44
C GLY A 368 -12.00 14.78 -47.77
N GLN A 369 -11.73 15.29 -46.58
CA GLN A 369 -12.68 16.08 -45.79
C GLN A 369 -13.27 17.24 -46.62
N PHE A 370 -14.60 17.32 -46.66
CA PHE A 370 -15.39 18.23 -47.52
C PHE A 370 -15.28 17.97 -49.03
N GLY A 371 -15.08 16.71 -49.45
CA GLY A 371 -15.02 16.30 -50.87
C GLY A 371 -13.74 16.74 -51.59
N ARG A 372 -12.67 17.00 -50.83
CA ARG A 372 -11.39 17.49 -51.37
C ARG A 372 -10.61 16.36 -52.03
N VAL A 373 -9.99 16.62 -53.18
CA VAL A 373 -9.05 15.68 -53.81
C VAL A 373 -7.78 15.58 -52.97
N THR A 374 -7.50 14.38 -52.46
CA THR A 374 -6.32 14.05 -51.66
C THR A 374 -5.21 13.44 -52.52
N GLU A 375 -4.00 13.36 -51.98
CA GLU A 375 -2.87 12.72 -52.66
C GLU A 375 -3.15 11.24 -52.99
N LEU A 376 -3.94 10.56 -52.15
CA LEU A 376 -4.33 9.17 -52.35
C LEU A 376 -5.32 9.01 -53.50
N ASP A 377 -6.18 10.00 -53.76
CA ASP A 377 -7.14 9.97 -54.88
C ASP A 377 -6.42 10.13 -56.22
N VAL A 378 -5.41 11.01 -56.27
CA VAL A 378 -4.55 11.19 -57.45
C VAL A 378 -3.73 9.93 -57.73
N LYS A 379 -3.18 9.30 -56.69
CA LYS A 379 -2.44 8.02 -56.83
C LYS A 379 -3.34 6.85 -57.22
N SER A 380 -4.57 6.81 -56.71
CA SER A 380 -5.55 5.79 -57.07
C SER A 380 -6.01 5.92 -58.53
N ALA A 381 -6.16 7.14 -59.04
CA ALA A 381 -6.43 7.40 -60.47
C ALA A 381 -5.26 6.98 -61.39
N MET A 382 -4.03 6.89 -60.85
CA MET A 382 -2.84 6.39 -61.54
C MET A 382 -2.72 4.86 -61.55
N GLY A 383 -3.69 4.13 -61.00
CA GLY A 383 -3.64 2.66 -60.92
C GLY A 383 -2.68 2.11 -59.86
N GLU A 384 -2.04 2.96 -59.05
CA GLU A 384 -1.35 2.52 -57.84
C GLU A 384 -2.39 2.15 -56.78
N LYS A 385 -2.74 0.87 -56.71
CA LYS A 385 -3.49 0.34 -55.56
C LYS A 385 -2.70 0.69 -54.30
N PRO A 386 -3.35 1.28 -53.26
CA PRO A 386 -2.65 1.57 -52.02
C PRO A 386 -2.11 0.24 -51.47
N LYS A 387 -0.78 0.11 -51.40
CA LYS A 387 -0.18 -0.84 -50.46
C LYS A 387 -0.75 -0.43 -49.12
N LYS A 388 -1.67 -1.24 -48.57
CA LYS A 388 -2.09 -1.13 -47.18
C LYS A 388 -0.81 -1.07 -46.38
N LYS A 389 -0.41 0.12 -45.97
CA LYS A 389 0.43 0.26 -44.78
C LYS A 389 -0.38 -0.49 -43.75
N LYS A 390 0.18 -1.54 -43.15
CA LYS A 390 -0.38 -2.10 -41.92
C LYS A 390 -0.46 -0.90 -40.97
N THR A 391 -1.59 -0.24 -40.94
CA THR A 391 -2.12 0.38 -39.74
C THR A 391 -2.14 -0.78 -38.77
N THR A 392 -1.09 -0.88 -37.97
CA THR A 392 -1.09 -1.69 -36.77
C THR A 392 -2.33 -1.30 -35.99
N GLY A 393 -3.30 -2.21 -36.00
CA GLY A 393 -4.46 -2.30 -35.14
C GLY A 393 -5.30 -1.04 -34.99
N ALA A 394 -6.46 -1.01 -35.65
CA ALA A 394 -7.64 -0.93 -34.80
C ALA A 394 -7.52 -2.13 -33.86
N THR A 395 -7.30 -1.87 -32.56
CA THR A 395 -7.19 -2.92 -31.56
C THR A 395 -8.39 -3.82 -31.77
N ALA A 396 -8.15 -5.10 -32.11
CA ALA A 396 -9.20 -6.08 -32.05
C ALA A 396 -9.85 -5.97 -30.66
N PRO A 397 -11.16 -6.18 -30.52
CA PRO A 397 -11.77 -6.26 -29.20
C PRO A 397 -10.88 -7.21 -28.37
N ILE A 398 -10.31 -6.69 -27.28
CA ILE A 398 -9.56 -7.52 -26.35
C ILE A 398 -10.62 -8.47 -25.80
N GLU A 399 -10.60 -9.70 -26.29
CA GLU A 399 -11.48 -10.75 -25.82
C GLU A 399 -11.07 -11.00 -24.37
N LEU A 400 -11.94 -10.60 -23.44
CA LEU A 400 -11.69 -10.78 -22.01
C LEU A 400 -11.63 -12.29 -21.76
N PRO A 401 -10.49 -12.84 -21.30
CA PRO A 401 -10.47 -14.24 -20.89
C PRO A 401 -11.46 -14.42 -19.74
N SER A 402 -12.38 -15.38 -19.89
CA SER A 402 -13.31 -15.75 -18.83
C SER A 402 -12.64 -16.69 -17.83
N GLY A 403 -12.79 -16.43 -16.53
CA GLY A 403 -12.31 -17.31 -15.46
C GLY A 403 -10.85 -17.09 -15.04
N PHE A 404 -10.30 -18.08 -14.34
CA PHE A 404 -8.95 -18.05 -13.78
C PHE A 404 -7.88 -18.15 -14.87
N VAL A 405 -6.97 -17.17 -14.91
CA VAL A 405 -5.78 -17.19 -15.78
C VAL A 405 -4.54 -17.30 -14.92
N LYS A 406 -3.82 -18.42 -15.05
CA LYS A 406 -2.56 -18.63 -14.33
C LYS A 406 -1.53 -17.58 -14.73
N TYR A 407 -0.80 -17.04 -13.74
CA TYR A 407 0.33 -16.17 -14.02
C TYR A 407 1.40 -16.85 -14.87
N THR A 408 2.00 -16.10 -15.78
CA THR A 408 3.27 -16.50 -16.39
C THR A 408 4.36 -16.58 -15.33
N ALA A 409 5.45 -17.30 -15.61
CA ALA A 409 6.60 -17.39 -14.71
C ALA A 409 7.16 -16.00 -14.33
N MET A 410 7.18 -15.06 -15.29
CA MET A 410 7.62 -13.68 -15.05
C MET A 410 6.67 -12.93 -14.12
N GLN A 411 5.36 -13.05 -14.33
CA GLN A 411 4.35 -12.41 -13.46
C GLN A 411 4.39 -12.98 -12.04
N SER A 412 4.55 -14.30 -11.89
CA SER A 412 4.68 -14.95 -10.59
C SER A 412 5.94 -14.49 -9.83
N ALA A 413 7.06 -14.35 -10.52
CA ALA A 413 8.30 -13.81 -9.94
C ALA A 413 8.14 -12.34 -9.52
N VAL A 414 7.47 -11.52 -10.34
CA VAL A 414 7.17 -10.13 -9.98
C VAL A 414 6.24 -10.07 -8.76
N SER A 415 5.19 -10.90 -8.70
CA SER A 415 4.29 -10.97 -7.54
C SER A 415 5.05 -11.28 -6.26
N SER A 416 5.91 -12.30 -6.29
CA SER A 416 6.74 -12.70 -5.15
C SER A 416 7.67 -11.56 -4.67
N ASN A 417 8.27 -10.82 -5.61
CA ASN A 417 9.10 -9.65 -5.27
C ASN A 417 8.27 -8.49 -4.67
N MET A 418 7.04 -8.29 -5.14
CA MET A 418 6.15 -7.26 -4.59
C MET A 418 5.69 -7.61 -3.17
N GLU A 419 5.40 -8.88 -2.91
CA GLU A 419 5.09 -9.37 -1.56
C GLU A 419 6.27 -9.18 -0.60
N ALA A 420 7.49 -9.51 -1.04
CA ALA A 420 8.70 -9.29 -0.25
C ALA A 420 8.92 -7.81 0.13
N THR A 421 8.44 -6.88 -0.72
CA THR A 421 8.56 -5.44 -0.45
C THR A 421 7.67 -4.98 0.70
N LEU A 422 6.58 -5.68 1.02
CA LEU A 422 5.66 -5.31 2.10
C LEU A 422 6.34 -5.32 3.48
N ALA A 423 7.42 -6.09 3.64
CA ALA A 423 8.23 -6.13 4.87
C ALA A 423 9.17 -4.94 5.02
N ILE A 424 9.31 -4.09 3.99
CA ILE A 424 10.21 -2.94 4.01
C ILE A 424 9.44 -1.70 4.46
N PRO A 425 9.83 -1.05 5.57
CA PRO A 425 9.21 0.21 5.99
C PRO A 425 9.64 1.32 5.04
N ILE A 426 8.77 1.67 4.09
CA ILE A 426 9.06 2.67 3.07
C ILE A 426 8.46 4.04 3.42
N PHE A 427 9.18 5.09 3.05
CA PHE A 427 8.66 6.46 2.99
C PHE A 427 8.97 7.11 1.65
N ARG A 428 8.29 8.22 1.37
CA ARG A 428 8.34 8.89 0.07
C ARG A 428 8.61 10.38 0.24
N VAL A 429 9.46 10.91 -0.63
CA VAL A 429 9.72 12.36 -0.71
C VAL A 429 9.63 12.79 -2.17
N SER A 430 8.87 13.83 -2.43
CA SER A 430 8.71 14.37 -3.78
C SER A 430 9.31 15.77 -3.88
N ARG A 431 9.87 16.08 -5.04
CA ARG A 431 10.37 17.42 -5.38
C ARG A 431 10.09 17.72 -6.84
N VAL A 432 9.75 18.97 -7.12
CA VAL A 432 9.68 19.49 -8.49
C VAL A 432 11.08 19.97 -8.89
N ILE A 433 11.53 19.57 -10.07
CA ILE A 433 12.82 19.96 -10.65
C ILE A 433 12.56 20.76 -11.93
N GLU A 434 13.27 21.88 -12.09
CA GLU A 434 13.23 22.63 -13.34
C GLU A 434 14.08 21.94 -14.42
N MET A 435 13.44 21.63 -15.55
CA MET A 435 14.01 20.87 -16.66
C MET A 435 14.37 21.74 -17.87
N THR A 436 14.24 23.07 -17.79
CA THR A 436 14.48 23.97 -18.93
C THR A 436 15.90 23.82 -19.48
N SER A 437 16.92 23.98 -18.63
CA SER A 437 18.33 23.83 -19.00
C SER A 437 18.67 22.39 -19.36
N PHE A 438 18.12 21.42 -18.63
CA PHE A 438 18.36 19.99 -18.88
C PHE A 438 17.86 19.56 -20.27
N ASN A 439 16.67 20.02 -20.67
CA ASN A 439 16.11 19.76 -22.00
C ASN A 439 16.94 20.41 -23.10
N ALA A 440 17.52 21.60 -22.86
CA ALA A 440 18.44 22.24 -23.78
C ALA A 440 19.74 21.44 -23.95
N LEU A 441 20.29 20.89 -22.86
CA LEU A 441 21.42 19.95 -22.92
C LEU A 441 21.03 18.70 -23.72
N TYR A 442 19.89 18.08 -23.39
CA TYR A 442 19.41 16.88 -24.08
C TYR A 442 19.29 17.10 -25.59
N ALA A 443 18.76 18.24 -26.04
CA ALA A 443 18.69 18.57 -27.45
C ALA A 443 20.07 18.57 -28.15
N LYS A 444 21.14 18.98 -27.45
CA LYS A 444 22.52 18.96 -27.97
C LYS A 444 23.11 17.56 -28.00
N VAL A 445 22.89 16.73 -26.98
CA VAL A 445 23.48 15.38 -26.91
C VAL A 445 22.67 14.31 -27.66
N LYS A 446 21.39 14.57 -27.93
CA LYS A 446 20.51 13.66 -28.67
C LYS A 446 21.06 13.30 -30.05
N VAL A 447 21.76 14.23 -30.72
CA VAL A 447 22.39 13.97 -32.03
C VAL A 447 23.53 12.95 -31.95
N LYS A 448 24.12 12.77 -30.76
CA LYS A 448 25.15 11.76 -30.49
C LYS A 448 24.57 10.40 -30.09
N GLY A 449 23.24 10.23 -30.13
CA GLY A 449 22.57 8.97 -29.79
C GLY A 449 22.21 8.78 -28.32
N VAL A 450 22.46 9.78 -27.46
CA VAL A 450 22.11 9.73 -26.04
C VAL A 450 20.59 9.85 -25.87
N THR A 451 20.01 8.92 -25.10
CA THR A 451 18.59 8.96 -24.74
C THR A 451 18.36 9.78 -23.46
N LEU A 452 17.14 10.30 -23.27
CA LEU A 452 16.79 11.03 -22.06
C LEU A 452 16.99 10.17 -20.80
N SER A 453 16.60 8.89 -20.84
CA SER A 453 16.78 7.97 -19.71
C SER A 453 18.25 7.77 -19.35
N ALA A 454 19.14 7.60 -20.34
CA ALA A 454 20.57 7.48 -20.09
C ALA A 454 21.15 8.78 -19.48
N LEU A 455 20.71 9.94 -19.97
CA LEU A 455 21.14 11.23 -19.45
C LEU A 455 20.66 11.46 -18.00
N ILE A 456 19.41 11.10 -17.68
CA ILE A 456 18.90 11.17 -16.31
C ILE A 456 19.63 10.18 -15.40
N SER A 457 19.93 8.97 -15.90
CA SER A 457 20.70 7.98 -15.15
C SER A 457 22.09 8.49 -14.79
N LYS A 458 22.73 9.24 -15.71
CA LYS A 458 23.99 9.95 -15.41
C LYS A 458 23.81 11.01 -14.34
N ALA A 459 22.75 11.82 -14.40
CA ALA A 459 22.43 12.83 -13.37
C ALA A 459 22.31 12.19 -11.99
N VAL A 460 21.54 11.10 -11.92
CA VAL A 460 21.29 10.35 -10.70
C VAL A 460 22.58 9.75 -10.17
N ALA A 461 23.40 9.10 -11.01
CA ALA A 461 24.67 8.54 -10.58
C ALA A 461 25.62 9.59 -9.97
N MET A 462 25.70 10.78 -10.56
CA MET A 462 26.49 11.90 -10.00
C MET A 462 25.93 12.45 -8.68
N ALA A 463 24.61 12.39 -8.48
CA ALA A 463 23.99 12.76 -7.23
C ALA A 463 24.23 11.69 -6.16
N VAL A 464 24.08 10.41 -6.51
CA VAL A 464 24.31 9.27 -5.63
C VAL A 464 25.78 9.20 -5.16
N GLU A 465 26.74 9.53 -6.01
CA GLU A 465 28.16 9.62 -5.66
C GLU A 465 28.43 10.60 -4.50
N LYS A 466 27.64 11.66 -4.39
CA LYS A 466 27.73 12.63 -3.28
C LYS A 466 26.93 12.22 -2.05
N HIS A 467 26.05 11.22 -2.18
CA HIS A 467 25.16 10.73 -1.14
C HIS A 467 25.21 9.20 -1.04
N PRO A 468 26.32 8.62 -0.53
CA PRO A 468 26.50 7.16 -0.46
C PRO A 468 25.40 6.44 0.31
N ILE A 469 24.76 7.11 1.26
CA ILE A 469 23.63 6.58 2.03
C ILE A 469 22.44 6.22 1.13
N MET A 470 22.22 6.95 0.03
CA MET A 470 21.15 6.65 -0.94
C MET A 470 21.48 5.43 -1.80
N ASN A 471 22.75 4.98 -1.82
CA ASN A 471 23.19 3.75 -2.45
C ASN A 471 23.39 2.63 -1.41
N SER A 472 22.70 2.67 -0.28
CA SER A 472 22.78 1.65 0.76
C SER A 472 21.51 0.79 0.80
N ARG A 473 21.56 -0.32 1.53
CA ARG A 473 20.40 -1.17 1.82
C ARG A 473 20.47 -1.68 3.26
N HIS A 474 19.32 -2.09 3.79
CA HIS A 474 19.28 -2.79 5.07
C HIS A 474 19.92 -4.19 4.92
N ASP A 475 20.83 -4.54 5.84
CA ASP A 475 21.35 -5.89 6.00
C ASP A 475 20.50 -6.63 7.06
N PRO A 476 19.92 -7.80 6.73
CA PRO A 476 19.18 -8.62 7.68
C PRO A 476 19.93 -8.98 8.98
N LYS A 477 21.28 -8.88 8.97
CA LYS A 477 22.11 -9.04 10.18
C LYS A 477 22.03 -7.85 11.16
N GLY A 478 21.18 -6.85 10.89
CA GLY A 478 20.96 -5.69 11.76
C GLY A 478 21.85 -4.50 11.44
N GLY A 479 22.17 -4.25 10.17
CA GLY A 479 23.09 -3.18 9.76
C GLY A 479 22.72 -2.46 8.47
N ILE A 480 23.58 -1.54 8.05
CA ILE A 480 23.51 -0.84 6.76
C ILE A 480 24.61 -1.39 5.86
N TYR A 481 24.24 -1.92 4.70
CA TYR A 481 25.18 -2.32 3.65
C TYR A 481 25.32 -1.19 2.63
N TYR A 482 26.52 -0.63 2.50
CA TYR A 482 26.85 0.39 1.50
C TYR A 482 27.36 -0.29 0.23
N ASN A 483 26.77 0.04 -0.91
CA ASN A 483 27.29 -0.43 -2.20
C ASN A 483 28.44 0.48 -2.66
N GLU A 484 29.58 -0.12 -3.00
CA GLU A 484 30.74 0.58 -3.57
C GLU A 484 30.47 1.05 -5.01
N ASP A 485 29.89 0.16 -5.81
CA ASP A 485 29.53 0.45 -7.20
C ASP A 485 28.19 1.19 -7.30
N ILE A 486 28.10 2.14 -8.23
CA ILE A 486 26.86 2.88 -8.53
C ILE A 486 26.23 2.30 -9.80
N ASN A 487 25.38 1.29 -9.61
CA ASN A 487 24.70 0.57 -10.67
C ASN A 487 23.24 1.02 -10.78
N ILE A 488 22.90 1.68 -11.88
CA ILE A 488 21.56 2.24 -12.09
C ILE A 488 20.69 1.24 -12.85
N ALA A 489 19.66 0.74 -12.19
CA ALA A 489 18.66 -0.16 -12.77
C ALA A 489 17.46 0.63 -13.30
N ASN A 490 17.23 0.58 -14.60
CA ASN A 490 16.13 1.32 -15.22
C ASN A 490 15.00 0.39 -15.62
N ALA A 491 13.80 0.68 -15.12
CA ALA A 491 12.60 -0.10 -15.42
C ALA A 491 12.16 0.05 -16.88
N VAL A 492 11.99 -1.08 -17.59
CA VAL A 492 11.52 -1.15 -18.98
C VAL A 492 10.28 -2.03 -19.03
N ALA A 493 9.18 -1.45 -19.51
CA ALA A 493 7.95 -2.19 -19.77
C ALA A 493 8.11 -3.07 -21.03
N LEU A 494 7.76 -4.35 -20.91
CA LEU A 494 7.71 -5.33 -22.00
C LEU A 494 6.29 -5.87 -22.15
N GLU A 495 6.02 -6.55 -23.25
CA GLU A 495 4.74 -7.23 -23.46
C GLU A 495 4.63 -8.40 -22.46
N GLY A 496 3.75 -8.27 -21.47
CA GLY A 496 3.53 -9.29 -20.43
C GLY A 496 4.33 -9.12 -19.13
N GLY A 497 5.14 -8.07 -18.98
CA GLY A 497 5.87 -7.86 -17.71
C GLY A 497 6.79 -6.64 -17.64
N LEU A 498 7.60 -6.61 -16.59
CA LEU A 498 8.58 -5.57 -16.28
C LEU A 498 9.96 -6.19 -16.14
N ILE A 499 10.98 -5.55 -16.72
CA ILE A 499 12.38 -5.92 -16.50
C ILE A 499 13.21 -4.67 -16.21
N THR A 500 14.29 -4.83 -15.45
CA THR A 500 15.14 -3.73 -14.98
C THR A 500 16.59 -3.92 -15.41
N PRO A 501 16.95 -3.64 -16.68
CA PRO A 501 18.34 -3.64 -17.11
C PRO A 501 19.20 -2.65 -16.30
N VAL A 502 20.42 -3.04 -16.01
CA VAL A 502 21.34 -2.33 -15.13
C VAL A 502 22.50 -1.73 -15.93
N MET A 503 22.68 -0.43 -15.84
CA MET A 503 23.88 0.26 -16.29
C MET A 503 24.90 0.30 -15.15
N LYS A 504 25.99 -0.45 -15.32
CA LYS A 504 27.01 -0.59 -14.28
C LYS A 504 27.91 0.64 -14.19
N ASN A 505 28.36 1.02 -13.00
CA ASN A 505 29.30 2.13 -12.75
C ASN A 505 28.94 3.41 -13.51
N ALA A 506 27.68 3.82 -13.40
CA ALA A 506 27.16 4.94 -14.19
C ALA A 506 27.80 6.28 -13.83
N ASN A 507 28.42 6.40 -12.66
CA ASN A 507 29.20 7.55 -12.23
C ASN A 507 30.53 7.69 -13.00
N GLU A 508 31.15 6.58 -13.42
CA GLU A 508 32.43 6.57 -14.12
C GLU A 508 32.29 6.80 -15.63
N LYS A 509 31.18 6.33 -16.22
CA LYS A 509 30.95 6.38 -17.66
C LYS A 509 30.50 7.75 -18.15
N THR A 510 30.85 8.13 -19.38
CA THR A 510 30.32 9.33 -20.02
C THR A 510 28.84 9.15 -20.41
N ALA A 511 28.14 10.26 -20.65
CA ALA A 511 26.74 10.20 -21.10
C ALA A 511 26.58 9.51 -22.48
N GLU A 512 27.62 9.56 -23.32
CA GLU A 512 27.65 8.92 -24.64
C GLU A 512 27.78 7.40 -24.51
N GLU A 513 28.73 6.93 -23.70
CA GLU A 513 28.91 5.51 -23.41
C GLU A 513 27.66 4.90 -22.78
N LEU A 514 27.06 5.59 -21.79
CA LEU A 514 25.78 5.17 -21.20
C LEU A 514 24.66 5.15 -22.23
N GLY A 515 24.65 6.07 -23.18
CA GLY A 515 23.68 6.09 -24.28
C GLY A 515 23.75 4.85 -25.17
N VAL A 516 24.97 4.42 -25.52
CA VAL A 516 25.23 3.21 -26.32
C VAL A 516 24.83 1.96 -25.52
N GLU A 517 25.34 1.82 -24.29
CA GLU A 517 25.05 0.68 -23.41
C GLU A 517 23.55 0.54 -23.14
N TRP A 518 22.86 1.65 -22.84
CA TRP A 518 21.42 1.63 -22.60
C TRP A 518 20.64 1.13 -23.82
N LYS A 519 21.04 1.53 -25.02
CA LYS A 519 20.39 1.08 -26.26
C LYS A 519 20.55 -0.42 -26.46
N GLU A 520 21.74 -0.96 -26.20
CA GLU A 520 22.02 -2.40 -26.28
C GLU A 520 21.22 -3.18 -25.23
N LEU A 521 21.18 -2.71 -23.98
CA LEU A 521 20.41 -3.32 -22.89
C LEU A 521 18.91 -3.36 -23.20
N VAL A 522 18.35 -2.25 -23.71
CA VAL A 522 16.93 -2.20 -24.10
C VAL A 522 16.64 -3.13 -25.27
N GLN A 523 17.56 -3.25 -26.23
CA GLN A 523 17.40 -4.20 -27.34
C GLN A 523 17.41 -5.65 -26.84
N LYS A 524 18.39 -6.02 -26.00
CA LYS A 524 18.45 -7.34 -25.37
C LYS A 524 17.19 -7.63 -24.55
N ALA A 525 16.63 -6.62 -23.87
CA ALA A 525 15.44 -6.76 -23.04
C ALA A 525 14.23 -7.13 -23.88
N ARG A 526 14.03 -6.42 -24.99
CA ARG A 526 12.96 -6.70 -25.94
C ARG A 526 13.11 -8.05 -26.63
N GLU A 527 14.34 -8.50 -26.82
CA GLU A 527 14.63 -9.82 -27.40
C GLU A 527 14.63 -10.96 -26.37
N GLY A 528 14.48 -10.66 -25.06
CA GLY A 528 14.53 -11.67 -23.99
C GLY A 528 15.92 -12.30 -23.78
N LYS A 529 16.99 -11.61 -24.19
CA LYS A 529 18.39 -12.10 -24.17
C LYS A 529 19.27 -11.47 -23.09
N LEU A 530 18.68 -10.82 -22.08
CA LEU A 530 19.48 -10.31 -20.96
C LEU A 530 20.09 -11.46 -20.17
N LYS A 531 21.34 -11.29 -19.78
CA LYS A 531 21.99 -12.15 -18.81
C LYS A 531 21.49 -11.83 -17.40
N PRO A 532 21.45 -12.80 -16.47
CA PRO A 532 21.08 -12.55 -15.07
C PRO A 532 21.84 -11.40 -14.40
N ASP A 533 23.13 -11.29 -14.69
CA ASP A 533 24.00 -10.22 -14.21
C ASP A 533 23.55 -8.81 -14.67
N GLU A 534 22.94 -8.71 -15.86
CA GLU A 534 22.50 -7.45 -16.45
C GLU A 534 21.19 -6.91 -15.84
N PHE A 535 20.50 -7.65 -14.95
CA PHE A 535 19.28 -7.17 -14.28
C PHE A 535 19.24 -7.39 -12.75
N ASN A 536 20.12 -8.20 -12.17
CA ASN A 536 20.16 -8.47 -10.73
C ASN A 536 21.19 -7.64 -9.94
N THR A 537 22.03 -6.85 -10.62
CA THR A 537 23.13 -6.09 -9.97
C THR A 537 22.81 -4.62 -9.69
N GLY A 538 21.54 -4.23 -9.83
CA GLY A 538 21.08 -2.87 -9.60
C GLY A 538 21.18 -2.46 -8.14
N THR A 539 21.85 -1.34 -7.86
CA THR A 539 21.96 -0.79 -6.50
C THR A 539 20.97 0.35 -6.28
N PHE A 540 20.63 1.09 -7.34
CA PHE A 540 19.65 2.16 -7.33
C PHE A 540 18.69 2.00 -8.51
N ALA A 541 17.37 2.07 -8.26
CA ALA A 541 16.37 1.87 -9.31
C ALA A 541 15.77 3.19 -9.80
N ILE A 542 15.48 3.28 -11.10
CA ILE A 542 14.75 4.39 -11.72
C ILE A 542 13.59 3.83 -12.53
N THR A 543 12.43 4.45 -12.39
CA THR A 543 11.24 4.19 -13.21
C THR A 543 10.68 5.49 -13.78
N ASN A 544 10.26 5.44 -15.05
CA ASN A 544 9.82 6.63 -15.78
C ASN A 544 8.47 6.36 -16.46
N LEU A 545 7.43 7.05 -15.99
CA LEU A 545 6.10 7.03 -16.59
C LEU A 545 5.74 8.35 -17.28
N GLY A 546 6.70 9.27 -17.41
CA GLY A 546 6.49 10.56 -18.05
C GLY A 546 6.06 10.44 -19.52
N MET A 547 6.44 9.36 -20.21
CA MET A 547 5.97 9.07 -21.57
C MET A 547 4.46 8.80 -21.67
N PHE A 548 3.81 8.44 -20.57
CA PHE A 548 2.36 8.23 -20.48
C PHE A 548 1.59 9.47 -19.97
N GLY A 549 2.28 10.60 -19.75
CA GLY A 549 1.67 11.84 -19.26
C GLY A 549 1.36 11.83 -17.76
N VAL A 550 1.90 10.89 -16.99
CA VAL A 550 1.73 10.82 -15.53
C VAL A 550 2.51 11.95 -14.87
N SER A 551 1.84 12.82 -14.11
CA SER A 551 2.48 13.99 -13.47
C SER A 551 3.38 13.60 -12.30
N ALA A 552 2.94 12.66 -11.47
CA ALA A 552 3.67 12.09 -10.34
C ALA A 552 3.12 10.69 -10.06
N PHE A 553 3.95 9.79 -9.57
CA PHE A 553 3.54 8.49 -9.09
C PHE A 553 4.55 7.95 -8.08
N ASP A 554 4.11 6.92 -7.37
CA ASP A 554 4.90 6.24 -6.37
C ASP A 554 5.39 4.92 -6.92
N ALA A 555 6.69 4.67 -6.77
CA ALA A 555 7.27 3.39 -7.12
C ALA A 555 7.40 2.50 -5.87
N ILE A 556 7.16 1.21 -6.07
CA ILE A 556 7.40 0.16 -5.06
C ILE A 556 8.89 -0.19 -5.10
N LEU A 557 9.52 -0.24 -3.93
CA LEU A 557 10.95 -0.46 -3.80
C LEU A 557 11.31 -1.92 -4.13
N PRO A 558 12.18 -2.20 -5.10
CA PRO A 558 12.62 -3.57 -5.36
C PRO A 558 13.35 -4.17 -4.14
N PRO A 559 13.12 -5.45 -3.82
CA PRO A 559 13.81 -6.09 -2.71
C PRO A 559 15.33 -6.06 -2.92
N GLY A 560 16.09 -5.87 -1.84
CA GLY A 560 17.55 -5.78 -1.90
C GLY A 560 18.11 -4.42 -2.33
N THR A 561 17.25 -3.42 -2.59
CA THR A 561 17.66 -2.03 -2.83
C THR A 561 17.14 -1.12 -1.71
N GLY A 562 17.82 0.00 -1.44
CA GLY A 562 17.35 0.98 -0.45
C GLY A 562 16.60 2.17 -1.06
N THR A 563 16.69 2.39 -2.37
CA THR A 563 16.07 3.54 -3.03
C THR A 563 15.57 3.25 -4.45
N ILE A 564 14.39 3.78 -4.78
CA ILE A 564 13.86 3.86 -6.14
C ILE A 564 13.38 5.29 -6.44
N LEU A 565 13.68 5.79 -7.65
CA LEU A 565 13.27 7.11 -8.14
C LEU A 565 12.21 6.98 -9.23
N ALA A 566 11.05 7.60 -9.00
CA ALA A 566 9.96 7.73 -9.96
C ALA A 566 9.99 9.09 -10.66
N LEU A 567 9.96 9.06 -12.00
CA LEU A 567 10.02 10.25 -12.85
C LEU A 567 8.68 10.50 -13.53
N GLY A 568 8.06 11.64 -13.22
CA GLY A 568 6.86 12.12 -13.88
C GLY A 568 7.10 12.71 -15.27
N ALA A 569 6.02 13.16 -15.90
CA ALA A 569 6.04 13.86 -17.17
C ALA A 569 6.58 15.27 -16.99
N THR A 570 7.46 15.69 -17.90
CA THR A 570 7.87 17.09 -17.98
C THR A 570 6.74 17.93 -18.56
N THR A 571 6.22 18.88 -17.79
CA THR A 571 5.11 19.75 -18.21
C THR A 571 5.53 21.22 -18.25
N PRO A 572 4.98 22.01 -19.19
CA PRO A 572 5.22 23.44 -19.23
C PRO A 572 4.39 24.16 -18.16
N VAL A 573 5.05 24.98 -17.35
CA VAL A 573 4.43 25.83 -16.31
C VAL A 573 4.76 27.29 -16.61
N LEU A 574 3.79 28.17 -16.38
CA LEU A 574 4.01 29.62 -16.42
C LEU A 574 4.49 30.08 -15.06
N ALA A 575 5.63 30.74 -15.02
CA ALA A 575 6.25 31.19 -13.79
C ALA A 575 6.60 32.67 -13.83
N PRO A 576 6.57 33.36 -12.68
CA PRO A 576 7.09 34.72 -12.58
C PRO A 576 8.54 34.77 -13.03
N CYS A 577 8.89 35.79 -13.79
CA CYS A 577 10.26 36.01 -14.21
C CYS A 577 10.56 37.51 -14.26
N ASP A 578 11.53 37.91 -13.43
CA ASP A 578 11.85 39.32 -13.19
C ASP A 578 12.56 39.97 -14.38
N THR A 579 13.12 39.17 -15.29
CA THR A 579 13.96 39.61 -16.41
C THR A 579 13.27 39.58 -17.77
N CYS A 580 12.09 39.00 -17.88
CA CYS A 580 11.38 38.86 -19.15
C CYS A 580 10.29 39.94 -19.33
N ILE A 581 10.15 40.39 -20.57
CA ILE A 581 9.09 41.33 -20.97
C ILE A 581 7.73 40.65 -20.73
N GLY A 582 6.96 41.20 -19.80
CA GLY A 582 5.67 40.65 -19.38
C GLY A 582 5.67 39.89 -18.04
N GLY A 583 6.82 39.79 -17.35
CA GLY A 583 6.91 39.29 -15.97
C GLY A 583 6.61 37.79 -15.79
N ILE A 584 6.41 37.05 -16.88
CA ILE A 584 6.06 35.63 -16.89
C ILE A 584 6.91 34.93 -17.95
N SER A 585 7.54 33.81 -17.58
CA SER A 585 8.25 32.93 -18.50
C SER A 585 7.68 31.51 -18.46
N LYS A 586 7.88 30.78 -19.56
CA LYS A 586 7.56 29.36 -19.63
C LYS A 586 8.74 28.56 -19.09
N ARG A 587 8.52 27.80 -18.02
CA ARG A 587 9.49 26.84 -17.47
C ARG A 587 9.00 25.42 -17.71
N MET A 588 9.93 24.49 -17.85
CA MET A 588 9.59 23.07 -17.91
C MET A 588 9.84 22.47 -16.54
N GLU A 589 8.85 21.81 -15.95
CA GLU A 589 8.94 21.23 -14.62
C GLU A 589 8.67 19.72 -14.68
N MET A 590 9.39 18.96 -13.86
CA MET A 590 9.18 17.52 -13.69
C MET A 590 9.12 17.20 -12.20
N THR A 591 8.07 16.52 -11.78
CA THR A 591 8.00 15.97 -10.43
C THR A 591 8.78 14.67 -10.37
N VAL A 592 9.68 14.58 -9.39
CA VAL A 592 10.37 13.34 -9.04
C VAL A 592 9.92 12.91 -7.65
N THR A 593 9.67 11.61 -7.48
CA THR A 593 9.34 11.01 -6.19
C THR A 593 10.37 9.94 -5.88
N VAL A 594 11.04 10.05 -4.74
CA VAL A 594 11.95 9.01 -4.26
C VAL A 594 11.24 8.20 -3.19
N THR A 595 11.26 6.87 -3.32
CA THR A 595 10.83 5.93 -2.28
C THR A 595 12.07 5.31 -1.67
N CYS A 596 12.18 5.36 -0.34
CA CYS A 596 13.36 4.87 0.39
C CYS A 596 12.95 3.89 1.50
N ASP A 597 13.83 2.94 1.82
CA ASP A 597 13.76 2.15 3.05
C ASP A 597 14.13 3.03 4.25
N HIS A 598 13.22 3.18 5.21
CA HIS A 598 13.39 4.06 6.37
C HIS A 598 14.36 3.48 7.42
N ARG A 599 14.82 2.24 7.28
CA ARG A 599 15.81 1.64 8.20
C ARG A 599 17.20 2.27 8.01
N PRO A 600 17.80 2.26 6.79
CA PRO A 600 19.09 2.90 6.56
C PRO A 600 19.00 4.39 6.21
N ILE A 601 17.90 4.84 5.58
CA ILE A 601 17.82 6.18 4.98
C ILE A 601 16.76 7.00 5.71
N TYR A 602 17.09 8.24 6.08
CA TYR A 602 16.15 9.15 6.73
C TYR A 602 15.63 10.24 5.79
N GLY A 603 14.57 10.92 6.21
CA GLY A 603 13.95 12.01 5.44
C GLY A 603 14.92 13.15 5.08
N SER A 604 15.86 13.46 5.97
CA SER A 604 16.92 14.44 5.70
C SER A 604 17.84 14.01 4.56
N ASP A 605 18.24 12.74 4.53
CA ASP A 605 19.14 12.20 3.52
C ASP A 605 18.48 12.26 2.13
N ALA A 606 17.22 11.82 2.05
CA ALA A 606 16.42 11.90 0.84
C ALA A 606 16.22 13.36 0.38
N ALA A 607 15.97 14.30 1.30
CA ALA A 607 15.79 15.71 0.97
C ALA A 607 17.08 16.36 0.43
N VAL A 608 18.23 16.08 1.05
CA VAL A 608 19.53 16.59 0.61
C VAL A 608 19.95 15.96 -0.73
N PHE A 609 19.65 14.67 -0.93
CA PHE A 609 19.83 14.00 -2.22
C PHE A 609 18.99 14.66 -3.31
N LEU A 610 17.68 14.86 -3.10
CA LEU A 610 16.80 15.50 -4.07
C LEU A 610 17.21 16.95 -4.37
N LYS A 611 17.74 17.67 -3.38
CA LYS A 611 18.34 19.00 -3.59
C LYS A 611 19.54 18.91 -4.52
N THR A 612 20.44 17.96 -4.27
CA THR A 612 21.64 17.77 -5.08
C THR A 612 21.29 17.34 -6.50
N LEU A 613 20.30 16.45 -6.66
CA LEU A 613 19.79 16.04 -7.97
C LEU A 613 19.18 17.22 -8.73
N ALA A 614 18.37 18.04 -8.06
CA ALA A 614 17.84 19.27 -8.65
C ALA A 614 18.97 20.20 -9.11
N ASP A 615 19.95 20.48 -8.24
CA ASP A 615 21.10 21.33 -8.57
C ASP A 615 21.88 20.80 -9.79
N VAL A 616 22.04 19.48 -9.88
CA VAL A 616 22.71 18.77 -10.97
C VAL A 616 21.92 18.87 -12.28
N MET A 617 20.60 18.73 -12.25
CA MET A 617 19.73 18.77 -13.45
C MET A 617 19.45 20.20 -13.93
N GLU A 618 19.29 21.15 -13.01
CA GLU A 618 19.02 22.57 -13.30
C GLU A 618 20.26 23.30 -13.83
N ASN A 619 21.45 22.84 -13.43
CA ASN A 619 22.74 23.42 -13.86
C ASN A 619 23.60 22.41 -14.66
N PRO A 620 23.11 21.91 -15.81
CA PRO A 620 23.81 20.89 -16.59
C PRO A 620 25.12 21.41 -17.20
N GLU A 621 25.35 22.72 -17.24
CA GLU A 621 26.61 23.33 -17.71
C GLU A 621 27.80 22.99 -16.80
N LYS A 622 27.54 22.65 -15.53
CA LYS A 622 28.57 22.17 -14.60
C LYS A 622 29.01 20.75 -14.92
N TRP A 623 28.28 20.05 -15.79
CA TRP A 623 28.65 18.73 -16.24
C TRP A 623 29.82 18.87 -17.20
N LYS A 624 30.92 18.17 -16.94
CA LYS A 624 32.01 18.00 -17.92
C LYS A 624 31.57 17.00 -18.99
N ILE A 625 30.51 17.29 -19.73
CA ILE A 625 29.94 16.41 -20.77
C ILE A 625 30.33 16.83 -22.20
N ALA A 626 31.23 17.80 -22.33
CA ALA A 626 32.05 18.02 -23.51
C ALA A 626 33.30 18.81 -23.12
#